data_AF-A0A1A8QFP4-F1
#
_entry.id   AF-A0A1A8QFP4-F1
#
_cell.length_a   1.000
_cell.length_b   1.000
_cell.length_c   1.000
_cell.angle_alpha   90.00
_cell.angle_beta   90.00
_cell.angle_gamma   90.00
#
_symmetry.space_group_name_H-M   'P 1'
#
loop_
_entity.id
_entity.type
_entity.pdbx_description
1 polymer ?
#
loop_
_entity_poly.entity_id
_entity_poly.type
_entity_poly.pdbx_seq_one_letter_code
_entity_poly.pdbx_strand_id
1 'polypeptide(L)'
;MYWELLIHVHRTRDGAEFKLKLPYKQESVIPYLEPGVEYCVSVSITTTFNPTSIFSERRCSFTSPPPSEISQFLLLGLCGVFGLVVFLLLGRLIRIH
;
A
#
# COMPACT_ATOMS: atom_id res chain seq x y z
N MET A 1 24.94 -22.28 2.12
CA MET A 1 24.83 -21.33 0.99
C MET A 1 23.54 -20.55 1.16
N TYR A 2 23.61 -19.23 1.34
CA TYR A 2 22.45 -18.36 1.46
C TYR A 2 22.31 -17.58 0.15
N TRP A 3 21.13 -17.67 -0.47
CA TRP A 3 20.81 -16.95 -1.70
C TRP A 3 20.08 -15.67 -1.33
N GLU A 4 20.56 -14.54 -1.85
CA GLU A 4 19.94 -13.24 -1.67
C GLU A 4 19.25 -12.84 -2.98
N LEU A 5 18.06 -12.24 -2.84
CA LEU A 5 17.29 -11.69 -3.93
C LEU A 5 17.49 -10.17 -3.94
N LEU A 6 18.12 -9.65 -4.98
CA LEU A 6 18.24 -8.22 -5.23
C LEU A 6 17.12 -7.77 -6.16
N ILE A 7 16.15 -7.05 -5.62
CA ILE A 7 15.03 -6.50 -6.38
C ILE A 7 15.33 -5.03 -6.67
N HIS A 8 15.23 -4.63 -7.92
CA HIS A 8 15.24 -3.24 -8.34
C HIS A 8 13.82 -2.80 -8.70
N VAL A 9 13.35 -1.74 -8.05
CA VAL A 9 12.00 -1.21 -8.17
C VAL A 9 12.07 0.19 -8.76
N HIS A 10 11.30 0.44 -9.82
CA HIS A 10 11.21 1.71 -10.53
C HIS A 10 9.76 2.19 -10.56
N ARG A 11 9.49 3.40 -10.07
CA ARG A 11 8.18 4.05 -10.13
C ARG A 11 8.07 4.84 -11.42
N THR A 12 7.09 4.52 -12.26
CA THR A 12 7.00 5.11 -13.60
C THR A 12 6.52 6.56 -13.59
N ARG A 13 5.74 6.96 -12.57
CA ARG A 13 5.19 8.32 -12.43
C ARG A 13 6.24 9.42 -12.40
N ASP A 14 7.33 9.22 -11.66
CA ASP A 14 8.35 10.23 -11.39
C ASP A 14 9.78 9.71 -11.56
N GLY A 15 9.94 8.46 -11.99
CA GLY A 15 11.24 7.83 -12.18
C GLY A 15 11.97 7.50 -10.88
N ALA A 16 11.30 7.53 -9.72
CA ALA A 16 11.93 7.16 -8.46
C ALA A 16 12.34 5.68 -8.45
N GLU A 17 13.56 5.39 -8.01
CA GLU A 17 14.12 4.03 -8.00
C GLU A 17 14.68 3.66 -6.64
N PHE A 18 14.55 2.38 -6.27
CA PHE A 18 15.20 1.84 -5.07
C PHE A 18 15.51 0.34 -5.24
N LYS A 19 16.44 -0.14 -4.41
CA LYS A 19 16.87 -1.55 -4.39
C LYS A 19 16.55 -2.18 -3.05
N LEU A 20 16.03 -3.40 -3.09
CA LEU A 20 15.75 -4.21 -1.91
C LEU A 20 16.58 -5.49 -1.96
N LYS A 21 17.13 -5.87 -0.82
CA LYS A 21 17.75 -7.19 -0.62
C LYS A 21 16.86 -8.00 0.29
N LEU A 22 16.39 -9.15 -0.19
CA LEU A 22 15.52 -10.05 0.55
C LEU A 22 16.10 -11.46 0.56
N PRO A 23 15.80 -12.28 1.57
CA PRO A 23 16.01 -13.73 1.49
C PRO A 23 15.34 -14.29 0.23
N TYR A 24 15.99 -15.21 -0.49
CA TYR A 24 15.32 -15.93 -1.56
C TYR A 24 14.11 -16.71 -1.02
N LYS A 25 12.92 -16.41 -1.55
CA LYS A 25 11.65 -17.10 -1.28
C LYS A 25 10.86 -17.20 -2.57
N GLN A 26 9.96 -18.18 -2.64
CA GLN A 26 9.11 -18.39 -3.82
C GLN A 26 8.16 -17.20 -4.07
N GLU A 27 7.70 -16.58 -2.98
CA GLU A 27 6.93 -15.34 -3.02
C GLU A 27 7.58 -14.32 -2.06
N SER A 28 7.68 -13.07 -2.54
CA SER A 28 8.18 -11.95 -1.75
C SER A 28 7.25 -10.76 -1.94
N VAL A 29 7.01 -10.03 -0.85
CA VAL A 29 6.15 -8.86 -0.84
C VAL A 29 7.04 -7.63 -0.71
N ILE A 30 6.82 -6.65 -1.59
CA ILE A 30 7.46 -5.34 -1.52
C ILE A 30 6.50 -4.44 -0.71
N PRO A 31 6.81 -4.12 0.56
CA PRO A 31 5.93 -3.30 1.36
C PRO A 31 6.04 -1.81 0.99
N TYR A 32 5.09 -1.01 1.48
CA TYR A 32 5.12 0.46 1.43
C TYR A 32 5.14 1.09 0.03
N LEU A 33 4.51 0.45 -0.96
CA LEU A 33 4.28 1.08 -2.26
C LEU A 33 3.09 2.04 -2.20
N GLU A 34 3.19 3.13 -2.94
CA GLU A 34 2.11 4.11 -3.08
C GLU A 34 0.95 3.46 -3.86
N PRO A 35 -0.30 3.54 -3.36
CA PRO A 35 -1.45 2.99 -4.07
C PRO A 35 -1.80 3.85 -5.30
N GLY A 36 -2.36 3.24 -6.33
CA GLY A 36 -2.76 3.90 -7.58
C GLY A 36 -1.60 4.25 -8.52
N VAL A 37 -0.42 3.68 -8.31
CA VAL A 37 0.79 4.00 -9.09
C VAL A 37 1.35 2.75 -9.74
N GLU A 38 1.90 2.89 -10.94
CA GLU A 38 2.59 1.81 -11.64
C GLU A 38 4.05 1.72 -11.21
N TYR A 39 4.46 0.49 -10.93
CA TYR A 39 5.85 0.15 -10.62
C TYR A 39 6.33 -0.95 -11.58
N CYS A 40 7.57 -0.81 -12.03
CA CYS A 40 8.31 -1.82 -12.76
C CYS A 40 9.36 -2.45 -11.86
N VAL A 41 9.41 -3.78 -11.82
CA VAL A 41 10.36 -4.53 -11.00
C VAL A 41 11.26 -5.40 -11.86
N SER A 42 12.53 -5.48 -11.48
CA SER A 42 13.49 -6.44 -12.04
C SER A 42 14.24 -7.11 -10.91
N VAL A 43 14.58 -8.38 -11.09
CA VAL A 43 15.08 -9.21 -10.00
C VAL A 43 16.39 -9.86 -10.41
N SER A 44 17.33 -9.94 -9.47
CA SER A 44 18.61 -10.60 -9.64
C SER A 44 18.93 -11.47 -8.44
N ILE A 45 19.54 -12.63 -8.65
CA ILE A 45 19.86 -13.59 -7.57
C ILE A 45 21.36 -13.49 -7.26
N THR A 46 21.72 -13.05 -6.08
CA THR A 46 23.12 -12.91 -5.66
C THR A 46 23.49 -13.97 -4.62
N THR A 47 24.75 -14.41 -4.64
CA THR A 47 25.30 -15.28 -3.58
C THR A 47 26.55 -14.65 -2.97
N THR A 48 26.94 -15.13 -1.79
CA THR A 48 28.21 -14.76 -1.15
C THR A 48 29.44 -15.02 -2.02
N PHE A 49 29.36 -15.93 -3.00
CA PHE A 49 30.46 -16.31 -3.88
C PHE A 49 30.36 -15.72 -5.29
N ASN A 50 29.18 -15.24 -5.70
CA ASN A 50 28.96 -14.63 -7.01
C ASN A 50 28.05 -13.38 -6.85
N PRO A 51 28.66 -12.18 -6.72
CA PRO A 51 27.93 -10.94 -6.51
C PRO A 51 27.35 -10.36 -7.81
N THR A 52 27.70 -10.91 -8.97
CA THR A 52 27.28 -10.39 -10.29
C THR A 52 26.28 -11.32 -10.94
N SER A 53 25.01 -11.00 -10.80
CA SER A 53 23.92 -11.66 -11.50
C SER A 53 23.17 -10.68 -12.39
N ILE A 54 22.77 -11.18 -13.56
CA ILE A 54 22.01 -10.45 -14.57
C ILE A 54 20.59 -10.26 -14.04
N PHE A 55 20.10 -9.03 -14.12
CA PHE A 55 18.71 -8.73 -13.79
C PHE A 55 17.77 -9.35 -14.83
N SER A 56 16.64 -9.84 -14.35
CA SER A 56 15.53 -10.25 -15.19
C SER A 56 15.02 -9.09 -16.06
N GLU A 57 14.21 -9.44 -17.05
CA GLU A 57 13.36 -8.45 -17.72
C GLU A 57 12.49 -7.69 -16.70
N ARG A 58 12.23 -6.41 -16.98
CA ARG A 58 11.37 -5.58 -16.13
C ARG A 58 9.91 -5.99 -16.31
N ARG A 59 9.21 -6.20 -15.20
CA ARG A 59 7.76 -6.44 -15.20
C ARG A 59 7.04 -5.30 -14.51
N CYS A 60 6.02 -4.74 -15.16
CA CYS A 60 5.29 -3.58 -14.65
C CYS A 60 3.86 -3.95 -14.26
N SER A 61 3.37 -3.35 -13.17
CA SER A 61 1.99 -3.49 -12.72
C SER A 61 1.57 -2.26 -11.91
N PHE A 62 0.29 -1.91 -11.99
CA PHE A 62 -0.32 -0.93 -11.10
C PHE A 62 -0.54 -1.52 -9.71
N THR A 63 -0.32 -0.70 -8.68
CA THR A 63 -0.73 -1.00 -7.32
C THR A 63 -2.25 -0.87 -7.17
N SER A 64 -2.78 -1.39 -6.06
CA SER A 64 -4.19 -1.23 -5.68
C SER A 64 -4.63 0.23 -5.75
N PRO A 65 -5.88 0.54 -6.13
CA PRO A 65 -6.38 1.91 -6.15
C PRO A 65 -6.25 2.58 -4.77
N PRO A 66 -6.09 3.92 -4.73
CA PRO A 66 -6.00 4.64 -3.47
C PRO A 66 -7.28 4.42 -2.65
N PRO A 67 -7.17 4.38 -1.31
CA PRO A 67 -8.34 4.31 -0.45
C PRO A 67 -9.27 5.49 -0.75
N SER A 68 -10.58 5.24 -0.82
CA SER A 68 -11.54 6.27 -1.14
C SER A 68 -11.73 7.23 0.04
N GLU A 69 -11.26 8.46 -0.10
CA GLU A 69 -11.49 9.57 0.85
C GLU A 69 -12.98 9.75 1.18
N ILE A 70 -13.84 9.50 0.19
CA ILE A 70 -15.30 9.57 0.29
C ILE A 70 -15.83 8.71 1.45
N SER A 71 -15.25 7.53 1.68
CA SER A 71 -15.69 6.61 2.74
C SER A 71 -15.57 7.25 4.14
N GLN A 72 -14.47 7.96 4.40
CA GLN A 72 -14.20 8.56 5.70
C GLN A 72 -15.16 9.72 5.99
N PHE A 73 -15.37 10.61 5.02
CA PHE A 73 -16.32 11.72 5.16
C PHE A 73 -17.76 11.24 5.35
N LEU A 74 -18.15 10.14 4.70
CA LEU A 74 -19.47 9.55 4.83
C LEU A 74 -19.71 9.00 6.24
N LEU A 75 -18.72 8.30 6.81
CA LEU A 75 -18.75 7.78 8.18
C LEU A 75 -18.87 8.91 9.21
N LEU A 76 -18.06 9.95 9.08
CA LEU A 76 -18.13 11.14 9.94
C LEU A 76 -19.48 11.84 9.85
N GLY A 77 -20.00 12.02 8.63
CA GLY A 77 -21.32 12.60 8.39
C GLY A 77 -22.44 11.79 9.05
N LEU A 78 -22.44 10.46 8.87
CA LEU A 78 -23.42 9.57 9.47
C LEU A 78 -23.37 9.60 11.00
N CYS A 79 -22.18 9.53 11.60
CA CYS A 79 -22.02 9.65 13.06
C CYS A 79 -22.52 11.00 13.59
N GLY A 80 -22.23 12.10 12.89
CA GLY A 80 -22.70 13.43 13.26
C GLY A 80 -24.23 13.56 13.23
N VAL A 81 -24.85 13.11 12.13
CA VAL A 81 -26.32 13.12 11.98
C VAL A 81 -26.98 12.24 13.05
N PHE A 82 -26.47 11.03 13.26
CA PHE A 82 -27.01 10.11 14.25
C PHE A 82 -26.91 10.66 15.67
N GLY A 83 -25.77 11.27 16.04
CA GLY A 83 -25.59 11.93 17.32
C GLY A 83 -26.58 13.08 17.54
N LEU A 84 -26.81 13.91 16.52
CA LEU A 84 -27.79 15.01 16.56
C LEU A 84 -29.22 14.51 16.76
N VAL A 85 -29.61 13.44 16.07
CA VAL A 85 -30.94 12.82 16.22
C VAL A 85 -31.14 12.30 17.64
N VAL A 86 -30.17 11.56 18.19
CA VAL A 86 -30.24 11.04 19.56
C VAL A 86 -30.36 12.18 20.58
N PHE A 87 -29.55 13.25 20.42
CA PHE A 87 -29.61 14.41 21.30
C PHE A 87 -30.97 15.10 21.26
N LEU A 88 -31.55 15.28 20.08
CA LEU A 88 -32.88 15.88 19.92
C LEU A 88 -33.97 15.00 20.54
N LEU A 89 -33.91 13.68 20.40
CA LEU A 89 -34.88 12.76 20.99
C LEU A 89 -34.81 12.77 22.52
N LEU A 90 -33.59 12.74 23.10
CA LEU A 90 -33.40 12.85 24.55
C LEU A 90 -33.87 14.20 25.09
N GLY A 91 -33.54 15.30 24.41
CA GLY A 91 -34.00 16.64 24.80
C GLY A 91 -35.52 16.80 24.74
N ARG A 92 -36.18 16.11 23.79
CA ARG A 92 -37.65 16.07 23.72
C ARG A 92 -38.26 15.26 24.87
N LEU A 93 -37.67 14.11 25.23
CA LEU A 93 -38.14 13.29 26.35
C LEU A 93 -38.02 14.02 27.69
N ILE A 94 -36.92 14.72 27.93
CA ILE A 94 -36.68 15.49 29.17
C ILE A 94 -37.64 16.68 29.31
N ARG A 95 -38.07 17.28 28.18
CA ARG A 95 -38.98 18.43 28.18
C ARG A 95 -40.46 18.06 28.37
N ILE A 96 -40.82 16.80 28.16
CA ILE A 96 -42.21 16.29 28.23
C ILE A 96 -42.54 15.77 29.64
N HIS A 97 -41.52 15.47 30.46
CA HIS A 97 -41.67 15.04 31.84
C HIS A 97 -41.57 16.21 32.82
#